data_AF-X1LMY3-F1
#
_entry.id   AF-X1LMY3-F1
#
_cell.length_a   1.000
_cell.length_b   1.000
_cell.length_c   1.000
_cell.angle_alpha   90.00
_cell.angle_beta   90.00
_cell.angle_gamma   90.00
#
_symmetry.space_group_name_H-M   'P 1'
#
loop_
_entity.id
_entity.type
_entity.pdbx_description
1 polymer ?
#
loop_
_entity_poly.entity_id
_entity_poly.type
_entity_poly.pdbx_seq_one_letter_code
_entity_poly.pdbx_strand_id
1 'polypeptide(L)'
;MTVNGELITAYVLWEGQPAWLPILSSNSWPIDTELTTAWRVRNIGDEATTFKVSFMELESAGVLLEPGEEADLYLYPVTPAAGTYSYALQVIADSEVVAEYPIEVVMAVAPIDWMTIIGPILVLGLLAGLVIPTIKKGV
;
A
#
# COMPACT_ATOMS: atom_id res chain seq x y z
N MET A 1 17.54 31.79 -4.00
CA MET A 1 18.12 30.53 -3.55
C MET A 1 17.13 29.89 -2.60
N THR A 2 16.26 29.10 -3.19
CA THR A 2 15.20 28.34 -2.55
C THR A 2 15.37 26.91 -3.03
N VAL A 3 15.89 26.08 -2.12
CA VAL A 3 16.00 24.64 -2.29
C VAL A 3 14.65 24.06 -1.89
N ASN A 4 13.93 23.45 -2.82
CA ASN A 4 12.61 22.92 -2.52
C ASN A 4 12.21 21.77 -3.46
N GLY A 5 11.38 20.89 -2.95
CA GLY A 5 10.99 19.65 -3.58
C GLY A 5 9.55 19.29 -3.29
N GLU A 6 8.88 18.66 -4.25
CA GLU A 6 7.55 18.09 -4.03
C GLU A 6 7.52 16.61 -4.43
N LEU A 7 6.81 15.81 -3.64
CA LEU A 7 6.35 14.50 -4.09
C LEU A 7 5.09 14.71 -4.93
N ILE A 8 5.15 14.34 -6.19
CA ILE A 8 4.01 14.41 -7.12
C ILE A 8 3.06 13.26 -6.87
N THR A 9 3.61 12.05 -6.82
CA THR A 9 2.84 10.81 -6.63
C THR A 9 3.76 9.67 -6.25
N ALA A 10 3.20 8.60 -5.70
CA ALA A 10 3.94 7.40 -5.38
C ALA A 10 3.11 6.17 -5.76
N TYR A 11 3.77 5.10 -6.19
CA TYR A 11 3.17 3.86 -6.63
C TYR A 11 3.85 2.64 -6.03
N VAL A 12 3.11 1.54 -5.93
CA VAL A 12 3.58 0.25 -5.42
C VAL A 12 3.15 -0.88 -6.35
N LEU A 13 4.01 -1.89 -6.47
CA LEU A 13 3.80 -3.13 -7.20
C LEU A 13 4.39 -4.29 -6.38
N TRP A 14 3.84 -5.49 -6.52
CA TRP A 14 4.39 -6.72 -5.95
C TRP A 14 4.02 -7.92 -6.81
N GLU A 15 4.58 -9.09 -6.52
CA GLU A 15 4.25 -10.31 -7.26
C GLU A 15 2.76 -10.68 -7.09
N GLY A 16 2.07 -10.96 -8.20
CA GLY A 16 0.63 -11.23 -8.20
C GLY A 16 -0.25 -9.98 -8.24
N GLN A 17 0.33 -8.78 -8.18
CA GLN A 17 -0.37 -7.52 -8.42
C GLN A 17 -0.28 -7.13 -9.91
N PRO A 18 -1.39 -7.10 -10.66
CA PRO A 18 -1.35 -6.95 -12.13
C PRO A 18 -1.02 -5.54 -12.62
N ALA A 19 -1.09 -4.54 -11.74
CA ALA A 19 -0.86 -3.14 -12.08
C ALA A 19 -0.32 -2.36 -10.88
N TRP A 20 0.48 -1.34 -11.17
CA TRP A 20 0.91 -0.35 -10.19
C TRP A 20 -0.29 0.30 -9.50
N LEU A 21 -0.28 0.29 -8.17
CA LEU A 21 -1.30 0.95 -7.36
C LEU A 21 -0.74 2.25 -6.78
N PRO A 22 -1.52 3.33 -6.68
CA PRO A 22 -1.09 4.53 -5.99
C PRO A 22 -0.89 4.23 -4.50
N ILE A 23 0.17 4.80 -3.92
CA ILE A 23 0.38 4.83 -2.48
C ILE A 23 -0.39 6.01 -1.92
N LEU A 24 -1.45 5.72 -1.19
CA LEU A 24 -2.33 6.71 -0.56
C LEU A 24 -1.98 6.89 0.93
N SER A 25 -2.76 7.71 1.65
CA SER A 25 -2.61 7.85 3.11
C SER A 25 -2.94 6.57 3.87
N SER A 26 -3.73 5.68 3.27
CA SER A 26 -4.06 4.35 3.79
C SER A 26 -4.06 3.36 2.63
N ASN A 27 -3.33 2.26 2.76
CA ASN A 27 -3.22 1.23 1.72
C ASN A 27 -3.38 -0.17 2.30
N SER A 28 -3.69 -1.13 1.44
CA SER A 28 -3.83 -2.54 1.82
C SER A 28 -2.82 -3.39 1.06
N TRP A 29 -1.74 -3.79 1.73
CA TRP A 29 -0.64 -4.56 1.12
C TRP A 29 -0.47 -5.91 1.82
N PRO A 30 0.02 -6.93 1.10
CA PRO A 30 0.38 -8.19 1.73
C PRO A 30 1.63 -8.02 2.62
N ILE A 31 1.62 -8.69 3.76
CA ILE A 31 2.78 -8.81 4.66
C ILE A 31 3.79 -9.82 4.08
N ASP A 32 5.02 -9.77 4.56
CA ASP A 32 6.13 -10.66 4.17
C ASP A 32 6.34 -10.72 2.64
N THR A 33 6.08 -9.60 1.96
CA THR A 33 6.09 -9.50 0.50
C THR A 33 7.08 -8.45 0.04
N GLU A 34 7.91 -8.81 -0.95
CA GLU A 34 8.76 -7.89 -1.68
C GLU A 34 7.90 -6.93 -2.51
N LEU A 35 8.05 -5.64 -2.25
CA LEU A 35 7.42 -4.57 -3.00
C LEU A 35 8.43 -3.94 -3.94
N THR A 36 7.95 -3.42 -5.06
CA THR A 36 8.61 -2.36 -5.81
C THR A 36 7.82 -1.08 -5.60
N THR A 37 8.47 -0.04 -5.09
CA THR A 37 7.86 1.29 -4.94
C THR A 37 8.53 2.29 -5.88
N ALA A 38 7.75 3.22 -6.42
CA ALA A 38 8.21 4.29 -7.28
C ALA A 38 7.69 5.62 -6.73
N TRP A 39 8.59 6.57 -6.51
CA TRP A 39 8.30 7.86 -5.89
C TRP A 39 8.63 8.96 -6.89
N ARG A 40 7.60 9.59 -7.47
CA ARG A 40 7.79 10.67 -8.43
C ARG A 40 7.98 11.98 -7.71
N VAL A 41 9.15 12.57 -7.87
CA VAL A 41 9.52 13.84 -7.25
C VAL A 41 9.75 14.90 -8.32
N ARG A 42 9.55 16.17 -7.95
CA ARG A 42 9.87 17.32 -8.80
C ARG A 42 10.71 18.34 -8.03
N ASN A 43 11.70 18.91 -8.70
CA ASN A 43 12.39 20.09 -8.20
C ASN A 43 11.55 21.36 -8.48
N ILE A 44 11.06 21.99 -7.42
CA ILE A 44 10.29 23.25 -7.47
C ILE A 44 11.09 24.45 -6.94
N GLY A 45 12.37 24.24 -6.63
CA GLY A 45 13.33 25.28 -6.29
C GLY A 45 13.82 26.07 -7.50
N ASP A 46 14.74 27.00 -7.25
CA ASP A 46 15.42 27.80 -8.28
C ASP A 46 16.81 27.28 -8.64
N GLU A 47 17.23 26.12 -8.11
CA GLU A 47 18.56 25.53 -8.30
C GLU A 47 18.58 24.00 -8.38
N ALA A 48 19.64 23.46 -8.99
CA ALA A 48 19.90 22.03 -9.07
C ALA A 48 20.09 21.41 -7.68
N THR A 49 19.33 20.36 -7.36
CA THR A 49 19.31 19.75 -6.02
C THR A 49 19.26 18.23 -6.10
N THR A 50 19.87 17.53 -5.13
CA THR A 50 19.81 16.06 -5.06
C THR A 50 18.61 15.59 -4.26
N PHE A 51 17.84 14.65 -4.79
CA PHE A 51 16.65 14.09 -4.16
C PHE A 51 16.88 12.64 -3.74
N LYS A 52 16.40 12.27 -2.55
CA LYS A 52 16.31 10.89 -2.06
C LYS A 52 14.99 10.66 -1.36
N VAL A 53 14.53 9.42 -1.39
CA VAL A 53 13.40 8.96 -0.57
C VAL A 53 13.88 7.90 0.39
N SER A 54 13.49 8.01 1.65
CA SER A 54 13.57 6.91 2.61
C SER A 54 12.20 6.32 2.89
N PHE A 55 12.13 4.99 2.96
CA PHE A 55 10.89 4.27 3.24
C PHE A 55 11.21 2.89 3.79
N MET A 56 10.54 2.48 4.88
CA MET A 56 10.77 1.17 5.54
C MET A 56 12.26 0.86 5.80
N GLU A 57 12.98 1.83 6.39
CA GLU A 57 14.42 1.74 6.69
C GLU A 57 15.35 1.61 5.47
N LEU A 58 14.81 1.71 4.25
CA LEU A 58 15.60 1.79 3.02
C LEU A 58 15.74 3.24 2.55
N GLU A 59 16.79 3.50 1.78
CA GLU A 59 17.04 4.79 1.13
C GLU A 59 17.29 4.59 -0.37
N SER A 60 16.67 5.43 -1.20
CA SER A 60 16.82 5.38 -2.65
C SER A 60 18.22 5.86 -3.07
N ALA A 61 18.61 5.55 -4.30
CA ALA A 61 19.70 6.29 -4.94
C ALA A 61 19.36 7.79 -4.99
N GLY A 62 20.37 8.65 -4.90
CA GLY A 62 20.22 10.09 -5.07
C GLY A 62 20.16 10.46 -6.55
N VAL A 63 19.25 11.36 -6.91
CA VAL A 63 19.15 11.93 -8.26
C VAL A 63 19.30 13.44 -8.21
N LEU A 64 20.18 14.00 -9.05
CA LEU A 64 20.31 15.44 -9.23
C LEU A 64 19.26 15.90 -10.24
N LEU A 65 18.44 16.89 -9.88
CA LEU A 65 17.39 17.46 -10.74
C LEU A 65 17.58 18.96 -10.89
N GLU A 66 17.55 19.45 -12.12
CA GLU A 66 17.46 20.88 -12.43
C GLU A 66 16.06 21.43 -12.08
N PRO A 67 15.89 22.77 -11.94
CA PRO A 67 14.58 23.37 -11.69
C PRO A 67 13.52 22.95 -12.71
N GLY A 68 12.41 22.41 -12.20
CA GLY A 68 11.29 21.91 -13.01
C GLY A 68 11.43 20.46 -13.50
N GLU A 69 12.56 19.80 -13.28
CA GLU A 69 12.73 18.39 -13.64
C GLU A 69 12.02 17.45 -12.68
N GLU A 70 11.63 16.28 -13.22
CA GLU A 70 10.98 15.19 -12.50
C GLU A 70 11.77 13.90 -12.65
N ALA A 71 11.74 13.07 -11.59
CA ALA A 71 12.27 11.71 -11.65
C ALA A 71 11.48 10.75 -10.78
N ASP A 72 11.51 9.47 -11.16
CA ASP A 72 11.01 8.37 -10.35
C ASP A 72 12.18 7.76 -9.56
N LEU A 73 12.04 7.76 -8.23
CA LEU A 73 12.97 7.13 -7.30
C LEU A 73 12.41 5.76 -6.91
N TYR A 74 13.23 4.70 -7.00
CA TYR A 74 12.79 3.33 -6.74
C TYR A 74 13.37 2.77 -5.44
N LEU A 75 12.53 2.01 -4.74
CA LEU A 75 12.88 1.27 -3.52
C LEU A 75 12.24 -0.12 -3.57
N TYR A 76 12.90 -1.10 -2.94
CA TYR A 76 12.49 -2.50 -2.94
C TYR A 76 12.33 -3.05 -1.51
N PRO A 77 11.38 -2.54 -0.71
CA PRO A 77 11.19 -2.99 0.67
C PRO A 77 10.49 -4.34 0.74
N VAL A 78 10.64 -5.01 1.88
CA VAL A 78 9.81 -6.15 2.28
C VAL A 78 8.84 -5.64 3.34
N THR A 79 7.53 -5.81 3.13
CA THR A 79 6.52 -5.41 4.13
C THR A 79 6.66 -6.30 5.38
N PRO A 80 7.14 -5.81 6.53
CA PRO A 80 7.49 -6.69 7.64
C PRO A 80 6.28 -7.08 8.51
N ALA A 81 5.29 -6.19 8.63
CA ALA A 81 4.09 -6.41 9.41
C ALA A 81 2.96 -5.47 8.97
N ALA A 82 1.79 -5.62 9.58
CA ALA A 82 0.77 -4.58 9.56
C ALA A 82 1.23 -3.37 10.37
N GLY A 83 1.05 -2.15 9.86
CA GLY A 83 1.40 -0.97 10.65
C GLY A 83 1.49 0.33 9.86
N THR A 84 1.80 1.40 10.57
CA THR A 84 2.07 2.71 9.97
C THR A 84 3.55 2.81 9.63
N TYR A 85 3.87 3.19 8.40
CA TYR A 85 5.22 3.39 7.90
C TYR A 85 5.36 4.80 7.34
N SER A 86 6.33 5.57 7.81
CA SER A 86 6.59 6.89 7.24
C SER A 86 7.54 6.80 6.05
N TYR A 87 7.38 7.70 5.10
CA TYR A 87 8.44 8.02 4.14
C TYR A 87 8.95 9.44 4.43
N ALA A 88 10.21 9.68 4.09
CA ALA A 88 10.79 11.02 4.08
C ALA A 88 11.30 11.36 2.69
N LEU A 89 11.00 12.58 2.23
CA LEU A 89 11.61 13.16 1.05
C LEU A 89 12.79 14.02 1.50
N GLN A 90 14.00 13.55 1.21
CA GLN A 90 15.22 14.28 1.50
C GLN A 90 15.60 15.11 0.27
N VAL A 91 15.70 16.42 0.45
CA VAL A 91 16.08 17.38 -0.59
C VAL A 91 17.44 17.94 -0.19
N ILE A 92 18.48 17.34 -0.76
CA ILE A 92 19.87 17.52 -0.36
C ILE A 92 20.49 18.64 -1.20
N ALA A 93 20.47 19.84 -0.63
CA ALA A 93 21.45 20.88 -0.84
C ALA A 93 21.87 21.35 0.57
N ASP A 94 23.17 21.53 0.81
CA ASP A 94 23.71 21.90 2.14
C ASP A 94 23.34 20.98 3.33
N SER A 95 22.89 19.74 3.06
CA SER A 95 22.63 18.66 4.04
C SER A 95 21.35 18.76 4.91
N GLU A 96 20.27 19.36 4.42
CA GLU A 96 18.99 19.47 5.17
C GLU A 96 17.89 18.49 4.68
N VAL A 97 16.97 18.09 5.57
CA VAL A 97 15.75 17.31 5.24
C VAL A 97 14.56 18.26 5.20
N VAL A 98 13.85 18.30 4.06
CA VAL A 98 12.88 19.36 3.79
C VAL A 98 11.41 18.90 3.96
N ALA A 99 11.11 17.59 3.94
CA ALA A 99 9.75 17.11 4.24
C ALA A 99 9.65 15.63 4.71
N GLU A 100 8.77 15.37 5.68
CA GLU A 100 8.39 14.03 6.16
C GLU A 100 6.88 13.84 6.09
N TYR A 101 6.41 12.69 5.60
CA TYR A 101 4.98 12.40 5.45
C TYR A 101 4.65 10.95 5.88
N PRO A 102 3.68 10.75 6.80
CA PRO A 102 3.30 9.41 7.25
C PRO A 102 2.47 8.66 6.19
N ILE A 103 2.68 7.35 6.04
CA ILE A 103 1.82 6.43 5.28
C ILE A 103 1.26 5.35 6.20
N GLU A 104 -0.05 5.12 6.16
CA GLU A 104 -0.65 3.99 6.86
C GLU A 104 -0.75 2.76 5.95
N VAL A 105 -0.19 1.63 6.40
CA VAL A 105 -0.32 0.34 5.73
C VAL A 105 -1.22 -0.56 6.56
N VAL A 106 -2.45 -0.73 6.09
CA VAL A 106 -3.45 -1.65 6.62
C VAL A 106 -3.18 -3.04 6.03
N MET A 107 -3.41 -4.11 6.79
CA MET A 107 -3.29 -5.45 6.23
C MET A 107 -4.23 -5.62 5.04
N ALA A 108 -3.71 -6.12 3.91
CA ALA A 108 -4.55 -6.88 3.00
C ALA A 108 -4.96 -8.16 3.72
N VAL A 109 -6.25 -8.28 4.02
CA VAL A 109 -6.84 -9.57 4.36
C VAL A 109 -6.38 -10.53 3.27
N ALA A 110 -5.77 -11.65 3.66
CA ALA A 110 -5.26 -12.66 2.74
C ALA A 110 -6.24 -12.86 1.58
N PRO A 111 -5.77 -13.02 0.33
CA PRO A 111 -6.66 -13.28 -0.79
C PRO A 111 -7.57 -14.44 -0.38
N ILE A 112 -8.88 -14.16 -0.32
CA ILE A 112 -9.87 -15.18 -0.04
C ILE A 112 -9.69 -16.23 -1.13
N ASP A 113 -9.12 -17.37 -0.76
CA ASP A 113 -9.08 -18.53 -1.62
C ASP A 113 -10.54 -18.91 -1.89
N TRP A 114 -10.97 -18.70 -3.13
CA TRP A 114 -12.33 -18.98 -3.60
C TRP A 114 -12.66 -20.47 -3.48
N MET A 115 -11.67 -21.35 -3.31
CA MET A 115 -11.88 -22.75 -2.95
C MET A 115 -12.32 -22.97 -1.50
N THR A 116 -12.15 -22.01 -0.59
CA THR A 116 -12.62 -22.12 0.81
C THR A 116 -14.10 -21.72 0.97
N ILE A 117 -14.70 -21.05 -0.03
CA ILE A 117 -16.11 -20.61 0.02
C ILE A 117 -17.09 -21.73 -0.39
N ILE A 118 -16.64 -22.79 -1.05
CA ILE A 118 -17.51 -23.93 -1.41
C ILE A 118 -17.37 -25.04 -0.35
N GLY A 119 -17.96 -24.82 0.82
CA GLY A 119 -18.30 -25.87 1.79
C GLY A 119 -18.33 -25.40 3.24
N PRO A 120 -19.49 -25.36 3.96
CA PRO A 120 -20.73 -26.11 3.74
C PRO A 120 -22.00 -25.23 3.80
N ILE A 121 -22.58 -24.86 2.65
CA ILE A 121 -24.03 -24.60 2.60
C ILE A 121 -24.73 -25.95 2.46
N LEU A 122 -24.73 -26.76 3.52
CA LEU A 122 -25.51 -28.01 3.58
C LEU A 122 -25.83 -28.48 5.01
N VAL A 123 -25.99 -27.57 5.98
CA VAL A 123 -26.38 -27.96 7.36
C VAL A 123 -27.51 -27.10 7.97
N LEU A 124 -28.16 -26.20 7.22
CA LEU A 124 -29.24 -25.33 7.76
C LEU A 124 -30.61 -25.54 7.09
N GLY A 125 -30.86 -26.74 6.55
CA GLY A 125 -32.13 -27.10 5.90
C GLY A 125 -32.91 -28.27 6.52
N LEU A 126 -32.55 -28.77 7.70
CA LEU A 126 -33.15 -30.01 8.26
C LEU A 126 -33.76 -29.88 9.66
N LEU A 127 -34.07 -28.67 10.14
CA LEU A 127 -34.71 -28.47 11.45
C LEU A 127 -35.95 -27.56 11.46
N ALA A 128 -36.51 -27.21 10.30
CA ALA A 128 -37.67 -26.28 10.21
C ALA A 128 -38.94 -26.92 9.60
N GLY A 129 -39.18 -28.21 9.83
CA GLY A 129 -40.31 -28.90 9.18
C GLY A 129 -40.84 -30.11 9.92
N LEU A 130 -41.05 -30.04 11.25
CA LEU A 130 -41.82 -31.08 11.92
C LEU A 130 -42.58 -30.57 13.16
N VAL A 131 -43.56 -29.70 12.94
CA VAL A 131 -44.74 -29.62 13.82
C VAL A 131 -45.96 -29.28 12.97
N ILE A 132 -46.76 -30.29 12.63
CA ILE A 132 -48.20 -30.08 12.39
C ILE A 132 -48.94 -31.09 13.29
N PRO A 133 -49.92 -30.63 14.10
CA PRO A 133 -50.51 -31.42 15.15
C PRO A 133 -51.54 -32.43 14.63
N THR A 134 -51.62 -33.54 15.36
CA THR A 134 -52.67 -34.56 15.30
C THR A 134 -54.08 -33.97 15.24
N ILE A 135 -54.84 -34.32 14.19
CA ILE A 135 -56.30 -34.33 14.23
C ILE A 135 -56.78 -35.75 13.95
N LYS A 136 -57.56 -36.23 14.91
CA LYS A 136 -58.14 -37.57 15.07
C LYS A 136 -59.51 -37.61 14.38
N LYS A 137 -59.72 -38.54 13.44
CA LYS A 137 -61.02 -39.16 13.07
C LYS A 137 -60.65 -40.58 12.60
N GLY A 138 -61.08 -41.68 13.17
CA GLY A 138 -62.37 -41.97 13.80
C GLY A 138 -63.20 -42.76 12.79
N VAL A 139 -63.12 -44.10 12.90
CA VAL A 139 -63.95 -45.20 12.32
C VAL A 139 -64.46 -45.03 10.88
#